data_AF-A0A942N9S3-F1
#
_entry.id   AF-A0A942N9S3-F1
#
_cell.length_a   1.000
_cell.length_b   1.000
_cell.length_c   1.000
_cell.angle_alpha   90.00
_cell.angle_beta   90.00
_cell.angle_gamma   90.00
#
_symmetry.space_group_name_H-M   'P 1'
#
loop_
_entity.id
_entity.type
_entity.pdbx_description
1 polymer ?
#
loop_
_entity_poly.entity_id
_entity_poly.type
_entity_poly.pdbx_seq_one_letter_code
_entity_poly.pdbx_strand_id
1 'polypeptide(L)' 'MTEQIDIDFDFRKDSKCGDPDTDSPKLYETHKLLWSKELPNGKEFNLEIKGDSYGRFLLKNNFTMNL' A
#
# COMPACT_ATOMS: atom_id res chain seq x y z
N MET A 1 0.90 -11.73 -13.90
CA MET A 1 2.17 -11.02 -14.18
C MET A 1 2.70 -10.62 -12.82
N THR A 2 3.67 -11.35 -12.28
CA THR A 2 4.23 -11.07 -10.95
C THR A 2 5.02 -9.77 -11.05
N GLU A 3 4.44 -8.68 -10.54
CA GLU A 3 5.19 -7.45 -10.33
C GLU A 3 6.33 -7.77 -9.36
N GLN A 4 7.56 -7.62 -9.82
CA GLN A 4 8.74 -7.93 -9.03
C GLN A 4 9.15 -6.65 -8.29
N ILE A 5 9.11 -6.70 -6.96
CA ILE A 5 9.58 -5.60 -6.12
C ILE A 5 11.10 -5.52 -6.27
N ASP A 6 11.58 -4.38 -6.74
CA ASP A 6 13.00 -4.07 -6.80
C ASP A 6 13.49 -3.68 -5.40
N ILE A 7 14.30 -4.54 -4.79
CA ILE A 7 14.85 -4.32 -3.44
C ILE A 7 16.02 -3.34 -3.43
N ASP A 8 16.61 -3.04 -4.60
CA ASP A 8 17.71 -2.09 -4.76
C ASP A 8 17.20 -0.67 -5.06
N PHE A 9 15.88 -0.47 -5.14
CA PHE A 9 15.28 0.82 -5.41
C PHE A 9 15.50 1.80 -4.25
N ASP A 10 16.03 2.98 -4.56
CA ASP A 10 16.30 4.04 -3.58
C ASP A 10 15.11 4.99 -3.41
N PHE A 11 14.21 4.67 -2.47
CA PHE A 11 12.99 5.43 -2.17
C PHE A 11 13.24 6.90 -1.78
N ARG A 12 14.46 7.23 -1.32
CA ARG A 12 14.85 8.62 -0.99
C ARG A 12 14.91 9.53 -2.21
N LYS A 13 15.14 8.97 -3.41
CA LYS A 13 15.15 9.73 -4.68
C LYS A 13 13.76 9.91 -5.27
N ASP A 14 12.82 9.07 -4.87
CA ASP A 14 11.42 9.12 -5.31
C ASP A 14 10.59 10.12 -4.48
N SER A 15 11.03 10.43 -3.25
CA SER A 15 10.45 11.50 -2.43
C SER A 15 10.65 12.87 -3.09
N LYS A 16 9.55 13.59 -3.31
CA LYS A 16 9.59 14.92 -3.97
C LYS A 16 10.16 16.04 -3.10
N CYS A 17 10.21 15.89 -1.76
CA CYS A 17 10.84 16.84 -0.83
C CYS A 17 10.74 16.44 0.65
N GLY A 18 9.86 15.49 1.01
CA GLY A 18 9.58 15.16 2.40
C GLY A 18 10.09 13.78 2.81
N ASP A 19 9.48 13.19 3.84
CA ASP A 19 9.92 11.92 4.38
C ASP A 19 9.69 10.81 3.34
N PRO A 20 10.71 10.04 2.92
CA PRO A 20 10.53 8.98 1.93
C PRO A 20 9.52 7.91 2.34
N ASP A 21 9.30 7.70 3.64
CA ASP A 21 8.27 6.78 4.14
C ASP A 21 6.85 7.34 3.91
N THR A 22 6.72 8.66 3.74
CA THR A 22 5.43 9.37 3.55
C THR A 22 5.22 9.90 2.13
N ASP A 23 6.29 10.13 1.37
CA ASP A 23 6.22 10.90 0.12
C ASP A 23 6.78 10.14 -1.09
N SER A 24 7.09 8.84 -0.96
CA SER A 24 7.47 7.98 -2.09
C SER A 24 6.27 7.25 -2.68
N PRO A 25 5.76 7.64 -3.87
CA PRO A 25 4.75 6.88 -4.59
C PRO A 25 5.12 5.41 -4.82
N LYS A 26 6.40 5.14 -5.10
CA LYS A 26 6.89 3.78 -5.35
C LYS A 26 6.77 2.90 -4.11
N LEU A 27 6.99 3.45 -2.92
CA LEU A 27 6.85 2.73 -1.66
C LEU A 27 5.39 2.32 -1.41
N TYR A 28 4.42 3.18 -1.74
CA TYR A 28 3.00 2.85 -1.60
C TYR A 28 2.55 1.71 -2.51
N GLU A 29 2.95 1.72 -3.78
CA GLU A 29 2.65 0.62 -4.71
C GLU A 29 3.30 -0.69 -4.24
N THR A 30 4.53 -0.61 -3.71
CA THR A 30 5.23 -1.76 -3.14
C THR A 30 4.48 -2.35 -1.95
N HIS A 31 4.02 -1.52 -1.02
CA HIS A 31 3.21 -1.97 0.11
C HIS A 31 1.87 -2.57 -0.33
N LYS A 32 1.21 -1.93 -1.31
CA LYS A 32 -0.04 -2.43 -1.87
C LYS A 32 0.12 -3.84 -2.42
N LEU A 33 1.16 -4.08 -3.22
CA LEU A 33 1.42 -5.39 -3.78
C LEU A 33 1.77 -6.43 -2.70
N LEU A 34 2.64 -6.08 -1.76
CA LEU A 34 3.09 -7.00 -0.72
C LEU A 34 1.95 -7.44 0.21
N TRP A 35 1.03 -6.51 0.50
CA TRP A 35 -0.03 -6.74 1.49
C TRP A 35 -1.36 -7.16 0.86
N SER A 36 -1.52 -7.02 -0.46
CA SER A 36 -2.68 -7.59 -1.16
C SER A 36 -2.50 -9.10 -1.27
N LYS A 37 -3.41 -9.85 -0.65
CA LYS A 37 -3.32 -11.31 -0.59
C LYS A 37 -4.69 -11.94 -0.41
N GLU A 38 -4.78 -13.22 -0.73
CA GLU A 38 -5.95 -14.01 -0.36
C GLU A 38 -5.97 -14.26 1.16
N LEU A 39 -7.11 -13.98 1.79
CA LEU A 39 -7.33 -14.25 3.20
C LEU A 39 -7.70 -15.73 3.41
N PRO A 40 -7.52 -16.30 4.61
CA PRO A 40 -7.89 -17.69 4.90
C PRO A 40 -9.37 -18.04 4.69
N ASN A 41 -10.24 -17.05 4.52
CA ASN A 41 -11.66 -17.21 4.22
C ASN A 41 -11.98 -17.22 2.71
N GLY A 42 -10.94 -17.29 1.85
CA GLY A 42 -11.07 -17.30 0.39
C GLY A 42 -11.44 -15.93 -0.21
N LYS A 43 -11.45 -14.86 0.58
CA LYS A 43 -11.67 -13.50 0.07
C LYS A 43 -10.34 -12.87 -0.31
N GLU A 44 -10.30 -12.22 -1.46
CA GLU A 44 -9.16 -11.41 -1.85
C GLU A 44 -9.15 -10.10 -1.05
N PHE A 45 -8.04 -9.84 -0.35
CA PHE A 45 -7.78 -8.55 0.27
C PHE A 45 -6.92 -7.73 -0.68
N ASN A 46 -7.51 -6.67 -1.23
CA ASN A 46 -6.85 -5.72 -2.11
C ASN A 46 -6.62 -4.40 -1.36
N LEU A 47 -5.37 -3.97 -1.25
CA LEU A 47 -5.04 -2.67 -0.69
C LEU A 47 -5.24 -1.60 -1.78
N GLU A 48 -5.99 -0.54 -1.48
CA GLU A 48 -6.20 0.58 -2.40
C GLU A 48 -5.66 1.86 -1.76
N ILE A 49 -4.83 2.60 -2.50
CA ILE A 49 -4.43 3.95 -2.12
C ILE A 49 -5.59 4.87 -2.48
N LYS A 50 -6.22 5.52 -1.48
CA LYS A 50 -7.35 6.44 -1.69
C LYS A 50 -6.97 7.87 -1.34
N GLY A 51 -6.99 8.72 -2.36
CA GLY A 51 -6.79 10.16 -2.25
C GLY A 51 -5.41 10.64 -2.69
N ASP A 52 -5.33 11.94 -2.99
CA ASP A 52 -4.08 12.64 -3.37
C ASP A 52 -3.20 12.97 -2.16
N SER A 53 -3.64 12.60 -0.95
CA SER A 53 -2.93 12.79 0.30
C SER A 53 -2.35 11.46 0.79
N TYR A 54 -1.08 11.24 0.44
CA TYR A 54 -0.28 10.06 0.80
C TYR A 54 -0.16 9.79 2.32
N GLY A 55 -0.61 10.72 3.16
CA GLY A 55 -0.40 10.68 4.61
C GLY A 55 -1.25 9.73 5.46
N ARG A 56 -2.20 8.94 4.92
CA ARG A 56 -3.05 8.06 5.77
C ARG A 56 -3.46 6.75 5.09
N PHE A 57 -2.89 5.62 5.54
CA PHE A 57 -3.44 4.30 5.25
C PHE A 57 -4.81 4.14 5.94
N LEU A 58 -5.88 4.43 5.20
CA LEU A 58 -7.24 4.17 5.66
C LEU A 58 -7.61 2.72 5.36
N LEU A 59 -7.53 1.87 6.38
CA LEU A 59 -8.09 0.51 6.34
C LEU A 59 -9.62 0.61 6.31
N LYS A 60 -10.20 0.68 5.11
CA LYS A 60 -11.64 0.58 4.95
C LYS A 60 -12.03 -0.90 4.95
N ASN A 61 -12.54 -1.37 6.09
CA ASN A 61 -13.15 -2.68 6.18
C ASN A 61 -14.68 -2.54 6.24
N ASN A 62 -15.40 -3.37 5.48
CA ASN A 62 -16.87 -3.43 5.48
C ASN A 62 -17.42 -4.32 6.63
N PHE A 63 -16.59 -4.82 7.53
CA PHE A 63 -17.04 -5.43 8.78
C PHE A 63 -17.53 -4.34 9.75
N THR A 64 -18.75 -3.85 9.55
CA THR A 64 -19.49 -3.21 10.62
C THR A 64 -19.81 -4.27 11.67
N MET A 65 -19.39 -3.99 12.91
CA MET A 65 -19.61 -4.78 14.13
C MET A 65 -20.90 -5.61 14.08
N ASN A 66 -20.77 -6.95 14.09
CA ASN A 66 -21.77 -7.78 14.74
C ASN A 66 -21.58 -7.53 16.24
N LEU A 67 -22.38 -6.63 16.82
CA LEU A 67 -22.58 -6.52 18.25
C LEU A 67 -23.75 -7.42 18.65
#